data_AF-A0A959G7G9-F1
#
_entry.id   AF-A0A959G7G9-F1
#
_cell.length_a   1.000
_cell.length_b   1.000
_cell.length_c   1.000
_cell.angle_alpha   90.00
_cell.angle_beta   90.00
_cell.angle_gamma   90.00
#
_symmetry.space_group_name_H-M   'P 1'
#
loop_
_entity.id
_entity.type
_entity.pdbx_description
1 polymer ?
#
loop_
_entity_poly.entity_id
_entity_poly.type
_entity_poly.pdbx_seq_one_letter_code
_entity_poly.pdbx_strand_id
1 'polypeptide(L)'
;MQILMSEWEDQAHTRLRQYSWKQENDKYFYPASTVKLPMAVIALEKANELGIGINEKAIFVSNHPEYPSFGEDSIAYAESTLGKFIEKIFLVSDNDAFNRLYDFTGRSYFNQRMKALGFDQTEVLHRLSVSLPDAVQNDYPKITFELGDVMKNDTETTPIRPVLPLGKAYMRNGELVQEAMDFGRKNVFSLGDQQKFIQLLFYPQLFPEEKQLKITSEQRVFLQKYMGMYLSETEDGHYDKEWDAYGKYFIYGAQKGKADKNLRIYNKIGGAYGFLIDNALIRDQVSGKEFFLSAIIFVNKNQTFNDDTYEYDEIGYPFFAALGKRCLEWSQRKSK
;
A
#
# COMPACT_ATOMS: atom_id res chain seq x y z
N MET A 1 12.41 -7.43 -12.70
CA MET A 1 12.23 -7.86 -11.31
C MET A 1 13.25 -7.17 -10.43
N GLN A 2 12.90 -6.89 -9.19
CA GLN A 2 13.81 -6.43 -8.13
C GLN A 2 13.47 -7.20 -6.85
N ILE A 3 14.47 -7.50 -6.02
CA ILE A 3 14.28 -8.20 -4.74
C ILE A 3 15.16 -7.55 -3.68
N LEU A 4 14.59 -7.28 -2.51
CA LEU A 4 15.28 -6.81 -1.31
C LEU A 4 14.93 -7.72 -0.13
N MET A 5 15.94 -8.23 0.55
CA MET A 5 15.78 -8.92 1.82
C MET A 5 16.63 -8.25 2.87
N SER A 6 16.06 -7.95 4.04
CA SER A 6 16.81 -7.42 5.18
C SER A 6 16.62 -8.32 6.39
N GLU A 7 17.71 -8.74 7.02
CA GLU A 7 17.72 -9.58 8.22
C GLU A 7 18.45 -8.88 9.36
N TRP A 8 18.08 -9.20 10.59
CA TRP A 8 18.79 -8.70 11.76
C TRP A 8 20.18 -9.31 11.89
N GLU A 9 21.16 -8.46 12.19
CA GLU A 9 22.53 -8.90 12.52
C GLU A 9 22.73 -9.22 14.00
N ASP A 10 21.81 -8.73 14.84
CA ASP A 10 21.83 -8.90 16.28
C ASP A 10 20.42 -9.21 16.82
N GLN A 11 20.36 -9.80 18.01
CA GLN A 11 19.08 -10.15 18.65
C GLN A 11 18.38 -8.95 19.30
N ALA A 12 19.07 -7.82 19.45
CA ALA A 12 18.53 -6.59 20.02
C ALA A 12 17.79 -5.73 18.97
N HIS A 13 17.75 -6.18 17.71
CA HIS A 13 17.15 -5.49 16.58
C HIS A 13 17.71 -4.07 16.39
N THR A 14 19.04 -3.93 16.50
CA THR A 14 19.70 -2.62 16.34
C THR A 14 20.29 -2.42 14.95
N ARG A 15 20.64 -3.50 14.23
CA ARG A 15 21.25 -3.41 12.90
C ARG A 15 20.69 -4.45 11.93
N LEU A 16 20.41 -4.00 10.71
CA LEU A 16 19.97 -4.84 9.60
C LEU A 16 21.08 -5.04 8.57
N ARG A 17 21.17 -6.27 8.05
CA ARG A 17 21.93 -6.60 6.85
C ARG A 17 20.97 -6.71 5.67
N GLN A 18 21.22 -5.93 4.63
CA GLN A 18 20.43 -5.98 3.41
C GLN A 18 21.13 -6.80 2.32
N TYR A 19 20.33 -7.57 1.58
CA TYR A 19 20.69 -8.32 0.40
C TYR A 19 19.77 -7.85 -0.73
N SER A 20 20.34 -7.56 -1.90
CA SER A 20 19.57 -7.04 -3.02
C SER A 20 19.89 -7.79 -4.31
N TRP A 21 18.88 -7.88 -5.18
CA TRP A 21 19.01 -8.37 -6.54
C TRP A 21 18.34 -7.40 -7.49
N LYS A 22 19.12 -6.87 -8.44
CA LYS A 22 18.68 -5.88 -9.45
C LYS A 22 17.94 -4.69 -8.84
N GLN A 23 18.37 -4.23 -7.66
CA GLN A 23 17.85 -3.01 -7.08
C GLN A 23 18.33 -1.83 -7.93
N GLU A 24 17.41 -1.30 -8.73
CA GLU A 24 17.63 -0.15 -9.60
C GLU A 24 16.69 0.95 -9.10
N ASN A 25 17.17 1.76 -8.15
CA ASN A 25 16.35 2.82 -7.53
C ASN A 25 15.90 3.88 -8.56
N ASP A 26 16.65 4.03 -9.66
CA ASP A 26 16.34 4.99 -10.73
C ASP A 26 15.35 4.42 -11.77
N LYS A 27 15.01 3.14 -11.69
CA LYS A 27 14.08 2.51 -12.63
C LYS A 27 12.68 2.47 -12.06
N TYR A 28 11.81 3.25 -12.69
CA TYR A 28 10.40 3.30 -12.33
C TYR A 28 9.69 1.95 -12.51
N PHE A 29 8.81 1.65 -11.56
CA PHE A 29 7.71 0.71 -11.69
C PHE A 29 6.46 1.31 -11.06
N TYR A 30 5.27 0.92 -11.51
CA TYR A 30 4.03 1.38 -10.90
C TYR A 30 3.78 0.66 -9.57
N PRO A 31 3.64 1.37 -8.43
CA PRO A 31 3.54 0.74 -7.11
C PRO A 31 2.19 0.06 -6.84
N ALA A 32 1.18 0.34 -7.66
CA ALA A 32 -0.18 -0.18 -7.47
C ALA A 32 -0.66 0.04 -6.02
N SER A 33 -1.29 -0.99 -5.42
CA SER A 33 -1.86 -0.91 -4.07
C SER A 33 -0.84 -0.85 -2.92
N THR A 34 0.48 -0.92 -3.16
CA THR A 34 1.45 -0.76 -2.06
C THR A 34 1.48 0.66 -1.52
N VAL A 35 1.10 1.65 -2.33
CA VAL A 35 1.00 3.06 -1.92
C VAL A 35 -0.06 3.30 -0.83
N LYS A 36 -0.98 2.35 -0.62
CA LYS A 36 -1.98 2.44 0.44
C LYS A 36 -1.38 2.34 1.84
N LEU A 37 -0.23 1.67 1.98
CA LEU A 37 0.48 1.55 3.27
C LEU A 37 0.86 2.93 3.82
N PRO A 38 1.69 3.74 3.14
CA PRO A 38 2.03 5.05 3.67
C PRO A 38 0.81 5.97 3.79
N MET A 39 -0.16 5.88 2.87
CA MET A 39 -1.39 6.69 2.98
C MET A 39 -2.16 6.43 4.29
N ALA A 40 -2.34 5.16 4.66
CA ALA A 40 -3.00 4.78 5.91
C ALA A 40 -2.30 5.35 7.14
N VAL A 41 -0.95 5.35 7.14
CA VAL A 41 -0.16 5.85 8.27
C VAL A 41 -0.15 7.37 8.34
N ILE A 42 0.09 8.05 7.22
CA ILE A 42 0.16 9.52 7.18
C ILE A 42 -1.22 10.17 7.42
N ALA A 43 -2.31 9.50 7.05
CA ALA A 43 -3.66 9.92 7.43
C ALA A 43 -3.82 9.99 8.96
N LEU A 44 -3.26 9.04 9.72
CA LEU A 44 -3.33 9.06 11.17
C LEU A 44 -2.48 10.17 11.80
N GLU A 45 -1.33 10.51 11.21
CA GLU A 45 -0.56 11.68 11.65
C GLU A 45 -1.39 12.96 11.49
N LYS A 46 -2.02 13.15 10.32
CA LYS A 46 -2.89 14.30 10.08
C LYS A 46 -4.08 14.34 11.05
N ALA A 47 -4.70 13.19 11.31
CA ALA A 47 -5.80 13.08 12.26
C ALA A 47 -5.38 13.52 13.67
N ASN A 48 -4.19 13.09 14.14
CA ASN A 48 -3.66 13.51 15.43
C ASN A 48 -3.39 15.02 15.50
N GLU A 49 -2.85 15.61 14.43
CA GLU A 49 -2.61 17.05 14.35
C GLU A 49 -3.92 17.87 14.42
N LEU A 50 -5.02 17.30 13.93
CA LEU A 50 -6.34 17.94 13.91
C LEU A 50 -7.21 17.56 15.12
N GLY A 51 -6.78 16.63 15.98
CA GLY A 51 -7.57 16.13 17.10
C GLY A 51 -8.73 15.20 16.69
N ILE A 52 -8.70 14.65 15.48
CA ILE A 52 -9.75 13.78 14.93
C ILE A 52 -9.53 12.34 15.40
N GLY A 53 -10.59 11.75 15.97
CA GLY A 53 -10.55 10.36 16.43
C GLY A 53 -10.50 9.34 15.28
N ILE A 54 -9.78 8.24 15.45
CA ILE A 54 -9.72 7.15 14.43
C ILE A 54 -11.10 6.56 14.11
N ASN A 55 -12.02 6.59 15.08
CA ASN A 55 -13.39 6.08 14.96
C ASN A 55 -14.43 7.19 14.77
N GLU A 56 -13.99 8.44 14.60
CA GLU A 56 -14.90 9.54 14.31
C GLU A 56 -15.43 9.39 12.89
N LYS A 57 -16.75 9.52 12.72
CA LYS A 57 -17.36 9.38 11.40
C LYS A 57 -17.16 10.63 10.57
N ALA A 58 -17.03 10.40 9.28
CA ALA A 58 -16.89 11.43 8.28
C ALA A 58 -17.96 11.31 7.19
N ILE A 59 -18.48 12.45 6.75
CA ILE A 59 -19.34 12.62 5.59
C ILE A 59 -18.49 13.15 4.44
N PHE A 60 -18.61 12.54 3.26
CA PHE A 60 -17.88 12.95 2.06
C PHE A 60 -18.87 13.46 1.01
N VAL A 61 -18.77 14.74 0.67
CA VAL A 61 -19.61 15.38 -0.36
C VAL A 61 -18.75 15.76 -1.55
N SER A 62 -18.90 15.00 -2.64
CA SER A 62 -18.24 15.18 -3.93
C SER A 62 -19.21 15.74 -4.96
N ASN A 63 -18.71 16.64 -5.82
CA ASN A 63 -19.47 17.14 -6.97
C ASN A 63 -19.22 16.30 -8.24
N HIS A 64 -18.39 15.26 -8.17
CA HIS A 64 -18.00 14.47 -9.33
C HIS A 64 -18.88 13.21 -9.48
N PRO A 65 -19.53 12.97 -10.63
CA PRO A 65 -20.47 11.86 -10.81
C PRO A 65 -19.82 10.48 -10.70
N GLU A 66 -18.57 10.34 -11.13
CA GLU A 66 -17.79 9.09 -11.01
C GLU A 66 -17.23 8.83 -9.62
N TYR A 67 -17.39 9.79 -8.69
CA TYR A 67 -16.89 9.67 -7.33
C TYR A 67 -17.99 10.09 -6.35
N PRO A 68 -18.95 9.20 -6.07
CA PRO A 68 -20.18 9.58 -5.40
C PRO A 68 -19.95 10.03 -3.95
N SER A 69 -20.81 10.96 -3.53
CA SER A 69 -20.97 11.37 -2.15
C SER A 69 -21.57 10.25 -1.31
N PHE A 70 -21.26 10.21 -0.02
CA PHE A 70 -22.06 9.48 0.95
C PHE A 70 -22.21 10.31 2.23
N GLY A 71 -23.47 10.51 2.62
CA GLY A 71 -23.87 11.20 3.84
C GLY A 71 -24.51 10.26 4.86
N GLU A 72 -25.09 10.82 5.92
CA GLU A 72 -25.64 10.07 7.05
C GLU A 72 -26.66 8.99 6.66
N ASP A 73 -27.43 9.23 5.60
CA ASP A 73 -28.46 8.31 5.10
C ASP A 73 -27.89 7.13 4.28
N SER A 74 -26.56 7.08 4.06
CA SER A 74 -25.90 6.00 3.33
C SER A 74 -25.60 4.81 4.23
N ILE A 75 -25.82 3.58 3.74
CA ILE A 75 -25.35 2.35 4.39
C ILE A 75 -23.83 2.42 4.65
N ALA A 76 -23.08 3.11 3.78
CA ALA A 76 -21.64 3.28 3.93
C ALA A 76 -21.24 4.19 5.12
N TYR A 77 -22.15 5.01 5.65
CA TYR A 77 -21.86 5.92 6.77
C TYR A 77 -21.51 5.18 8.06
N ALA A 78 -22.08 3.99 8.28
CA ALA A 78 -21.74 3.16 9.44
C ALA A 78 -20.25 2.78 9.46
N GLU A 79 -19.60 2.76 8.29
CA GLU A 79 -18.21 2.37 8.09
C GLU A 79 -17.31 3.54 7.65
N SER A 80 -17.76 4.79 7.78
CA SER A 80 -17.04 5.97 7.27
C SER A 80 -16.04 6.57 8.28
N THR A 81 -15.26 5.71 8.94
CA THR A 81 -14.21 6.12 9.88
C THR A 81 -12.82 5.84 9.31
N LEU A 82 -11.82 6.60 9.76
CA LEU A 82 -10.41 6.34 9.36
C LEU A 82 -10.00 4.90 9.70
N GLY A 83 -10.38 4.41 10.88
CA GLY A 83 -10.11 3.04 11.32
C GLY A 83 -10.68 1.99 10.36
N LYS A 84 -11.93 2.15 9.92
CA LYS A 84 -12.57 1.18 9.02
C LYS A 84 -11.99 1.24 7.61
N PHE A 85 -11.61 2.43 7.12
CA PHE A 85 -10.88 2.54 5.86
C PHE A 85 -9.51 1.82 5.93
N ILE A 86 -8.78 2.01 7.02
CA ILE A 86 -7.49 1.35 7.24
C ILE A 86 -7.63 -0.17 7.31
N GLU A 87 -8.64 -0.67 8.04
CA GLU A 87 -8.97 -2.11 8.08
C GLU A 87 -9.19 -2.66 6.65
N LYS A 88 -10.08 -2.04 5.86
CA LYS A 88 -10.38 -2.48 4.49
C LYS A 88 -9.17 -2.44 3.58
N ILE A 89 -8.29 -1.45 3.74
CA ILE A 89 -7.03 -1.32 2.98
C ILE A 89 -6.11 -2.52 3.22
N PHE A 90 -5.98 -2.97 4.47
CA PHE A 90 -5.05 -4.05 4.79
C PHE A 90 -5.64 -5.44 4.60
N LEU A 91 -6.94 -5.63 4.85
CA LEU A 91 -7.61 -6.92 4.74
C LEU A 91 -7.96 -7.28 3.29
N VAL A 92 -8.57 -6.36 2.55
CA VAL A 92 -9.11 -6.63 1.20
C VAL A 92 -8.59 -5.69 0.12
N SER A 93 -7.64 -4.82 0.47
CA SER A 93 -7.03 -3.86 -0.46
C SER A 93 -8.07 -3.00 -1.17
N ASP A 94 -9.06 -2.50 -0.43
CA ASP A 94 -10.17 -1.69 -0.96
C ASP A 94 -9.69 -0.35 -1.56
N ASN A 95 -10.15 -0.01 -2.76
CA ASN A 95 -9.75 1.21 -3.46
C ASN A 95 -10.53 2.45 -3.01
N ASP A 96 -11.82 2.31 -2.68
CA ASP A 96 -12.62 3.44 -2.19
C ASP A 96 -12.08 3.90 -0.84
N ALA A 97 -11.83 2.97 0.09
CA ALA A 97 -11.21 3.27 1.38
C ALA A 97 -9.87 4.02 1.24
N PHE A 98 -9.01 3.60 0.30
CA PHE A 98 -7.80 4.36 -0.02
C PHE A 98 -8.10 5.76 -0.54
N ASN A 99 -9.05 5.90 -1.46
CA ASN A 99 -9.41 7.18 -2.04
C ASN A 99 -10.00 8.13 -0.97
N ARG A 100 -10.76 7.63 0.01
CA ARG A 100 -11.23 8.42 1.15
C ARG A 100 -10.09 8.88 2.06
N LEU A 101 -9.09 8.04 2.32
CA LEU A 101 -7.89 8.47 3.04
C LEU A 101 -7.03 9.44 2.23
N TYR A 102 -6.94 9.27 0.92
CA TYR A 102 -6.31 10.22 0.01
C TYR A 102 -7.02 11.58 0.06
N ASP A 103 -8.36 11.57 0.04
CA ASP A 103 -9.17 12.78 0.14
C ASP A 103 -9.07 13.45 1.49
N PHE A 104 -8.97 12.68 2.56
CA PHE A 104 -8.78 13.24 3.89
C PHE A 104 -7.38 13.83 4.05
N THR A 105 -6.36 13.10 3.62
CA THR A 105 -4.95 13.46 3.81
C THR A 105 -4.56 14.63 2.91
N GLY A 106 -4.97 14.59 1.65
CA GLY A 106 -4.57 15.56 0.64
C GLY A 106 -3.15 15.30 0.13
N ARG A 107 -2.98 15.47 -1.18
CA ARG A 107 -1.71 15.19 -1.87
C ARG A 107 -0.53 16.00 -1.33
N SER A 108 -0.73 17.31 -1.13
CA SER A 108 0.33 18.22 -0.68
C SER A 108 0.87 17.80 0.68
N TYR A 109 -0.04 17.68 1.67
CA TYR A 109 0.31 17.21 3.01
C TYR A 109 1.05 15.87 2.96
N PHE A 110 0.50 14.89 2.23
CA PHE A 110 1.12 13.57 2.11
C PHE A 110 2.55 13.65 1.55
N ASN A 111 2.74 14.30 0.39
CA ASN A 111 4.03 14.35 -0.28
C ASN A 111 5.06 15.16 0.53
N GLN A 112 4.65 16.27 1.15
CA GLN A 112 5.51 17.05 2.04
C GLN A 112 5.93 16.23 3.27
N ARG A 113 4.99 15.47 3.86
CA ARG A 113 5.29 14.64 5.02
C ARG A 113 6.22 13.48 4.67
N MET A 114 6.00 12.80 3.54
CA MET A 114 6.89 11.75 3.04
C MET A 114 8.31 12.28 2.83
N LYS A 115 8.46 13.45 2.22
CA LYS A 115 9.75 14.13 2.07
C LYS A 115 10.39 14.46 3.42
N ALA A 116 9.63 14.99 4.37
CA ALA A 116 10.11 15.27 5.73
C ALA A 116 10.62 14.01 6.45
N LEU A 117 10.03 12.85 6.18
CA LEU A 117 10.45 11.54 6.66
C LEU A 117 11.68 10.96 5.91
N GLY A 118 12.16 11.62 4.86
CA GLY A 118 13.32 11.19 4.06
C GLY A 118 12.98 10.30 2.86
N PHE A 119 11.71 10.25 2.45
CA PHE A 119 11.25 9.53 1.25
C PHE A 119 11.12 10.51 0.07
N ASP A 120 12.24 11.10 -0.36
CA ASP A 120 12.28 12.22 -1.31
C ASP A 120 11.70 11.93 -2.70
N GLN A 121 11.63 10.65 -3.09
CA GLN A 121 11.14 10.20 -4.39
C GLN A 121 9.74 9.55 -4.32
N THR A 122 9.17 9.42 -3.12
CA THR A 122 7.85 8.80 -2.94
C THR A 122 6.75 9.85 -3.01
N GLU A 123 5.80 9.64 -3.91
CA GLU A 123 4.77 10.61 -4.21
C GLU A 123 3.45 9.93 -4.55
N VAL A 124 2.37 10.44 -3.98
CA VAL A 124 1.01 10.13 -4.45
C VAL A 124 0.58 11.26 -5.35
N LEU A 125 -0.01 10.92 -6.50
CA LEU A 125 -0.44 11.85 -7.54
C LEU A 125 -1.91 11.65 -7.92
N HIS A 126 -2.45 10.46 -7.74
CA HIS A 126 -3.80 10.13 -8.19
C HIS A 126 -4.49 9.07 -7.31
N ARG A 127 -5.83 9.13 -7.33
CA ARG A 127 -6.73 8.11 -6.78
C ARG A 127 -6.63 6.78 -7.53
N LEU A 128 -6.92 5.67 -6.86
CA LEU A 128 -6.89 4.33 -7.47
C LEU A 128 -8.26 3.97 -8.04
N SER A 129 -8.26 3.41 -9.26
CA SER A 129 -9.44 2.86 -9.94
C SER A 129 -10.60 3.85 -10.14
N VAL A 130 -10.30 5.15 -10.19
CA VAL A 130 -11.24 6.21 -10.59
C VAL A 130 -10.66 6.92 -11.80
N SER A 131 -11.46 7.05 -12.87
CA SER A 131 -11.02 7.65 -14.14
C SER A 131 -11.18 9.18 -14.13
N LEU A 132 -10.57 9.83 -13.14
CA LEU A 132 -10.56 11.29 -13.09
C LEU A 132 -9.48 11.87 -14.02
N PRO A 133 -9.81 12.85 -14.88
CA PRO A 133 -8.81 13.63 -15.59
C PRO A 133 -7.78 14.23 -14.61
N ASP A 134 -6.52 14.29 -15.01
CA ASP A 134 -5.45 14.84 -14.16
C ASP A 134 -5.72 16.26 -13.65
N ALA A 135 -6.45 17.07 -14.43
CA ALA A 135 -6.86 18.41 -14.06
C ALA A 135 -7.77 18.45 -12.82
N VAL A 136 -8.50 17.37 -12.53
CA VAL A 136 -9.45 17.28 -11.41
C VAL A 136 -8.99 16.30 -10.33
N GLN A 137 -7.75 15.80 -10.38
CA GLN A 137 -7.19 15.00 -9.27
C GLN A 137 -7.05 15.81 -7.97
N ASN A 138 -7.07 17.14 -8.06
CA ASN A 138 -7.10 18.07 -6.92
C ASN A 138 -8.51 18.55 -6.56
N ASP A 139 -9.54 18.05 -7.24
CA ASP A 139 -10.93 18.26 -6.81
C ASP A 139 -11.21 17.28 -5.66
N TYR A 140 -11.17 17.82 -4.44
CA TYR A 140 -11.39 17.04 -3.22
C TYR A 140 -12.85 17.20 -2.77
N PRO A 141 -13.47 16.12 -2.27
CA PRO A 141 -14.77 16.24 -1.64
C PRO A 141 -14.68 17.16 -0.41
N LYS A 142 -15.78 17.83 -0.08
CA LYS A 142 -15.95 18.42 1.24
C LYS A 142 -16.08 17.29 2.25
N ILE A 143 -15.27 17.32 3.30
CA ILE A 143 -15.32 16.34 4.38
C ILE A 143 -15.82 17.04 5.65
N THR A 144 -16.84 16.47 6.27
CA THR A 144 -17.38 16.95 7.56
C THR A 144 -17.29 15.82 8.57
N PHE A 145 -16.68 16.07 9.71
CA PHE A 145 -16.64 15.13 10.83
C PHE A 145 -17.76 15.40 11.84
N GLU A 146 -18.14 14.41 12.65
CA GLU A 146 -19.22 14.53 13.64
C GLU A 146 -18.99 15.66 14.66
N LEU A 147 -17.73 15.98 14.98
CA LEU A 147 -17.41 17.11 15.87
C LEU A 147 -17.54 18.49 15.19
N GLY A 148 -17.94 18.55 13.92
CA GLY A 148 -18.23 19.77 13.18
C GLY A 148 -17.06 20.32 12.35
N ASP A 149 -15.90 19.65 12.36
CA ASP A 149 -14.75 20.06 11.57
C ASP A 149 -15.00 19.86 10.08
N VAL A 150 -14.92 20.95 9.33
CA VAL A 150 -15.03 20.96 7.88
C VAL A 150 -13.64 21.05 7.28
N MET A 151 -13.20 19.97 6.64
CA MET A 151 -11.91 19.91 5.99
C MET A 151 -12.03 20.28 4.51
N LYS A 152 -11.13 21.17 4.08
CA LYS A 152 -10.82 21.42 2.67
C LYS A 152 -9.32 21.27 2.50
N ASN A 153 -8.90 20.42 1.57
CA ASN A 153 -7.49 20.36 1.20
C ASN A 153 -7.12 21.49 0.26
N ASP A 154 -5.85 21.87 0.30
CA ASP A 154 -5.28 22.80 -0.66
C ASP A 154 -5.36 22.25 -2.08
N THR A 155 -5.80 23.12 -2.99
CA THR A 155 -5.86 22.87 -4.43
C THR A 155 -4.51 23.19 -5.06
N GLU A 156 -3.48 22.42 -4.69
CA GLU A 156 -2.19 22.56 -5.36
C GLU A 156 -2.27 22.08 -6.81
N THR A 157 -1.67 22.85 -7.72
CA THR A 157 -1.53 22.42 -9.11
C THR A 157 -0.73 21.12 -9.21
N THR A 158 -1.18 20.20 -10.07
CA THR A 158 -0.42 18.97 -10.36
C THR A 158 0.91 19.35 -11.01
N PRO A 159 2.07 18.94 -10.46
CA PRO A 159 3.36 19.26 -11.05
C PRO A 159 3.42 18.77 -12.50
N ILE A 160 3.91 19.62 -13.41
CA ILE A 160 4.22 19.18 -14.77
C ILE A 160 5.39 18.21 -14.68
N ARG A 161 5.21 17.01 -15.22
CA ARG A 161 6.23 15.96 -15.23
C ARG A 161 6.62 15.58 -16.65
N PRO A 162 7.87 15.15 -16.87
CA PRO A 162 8.26 14.51 -18.11
C PRO A 162 7.37 13.30 -18.38
N VAL A 163 7.08 13.07 -19.67
CA VAL A 163 6.41 11.86 -20.12
C VAL A 163 7.26 10.65 -19.73
N LEU A 164 6.64 9.62 -19.18
CA LEU A 164 7.27 8.36 -18.86
C LEU A 164 6.61 7.25 -19.69
N PRO A 165 7.05 7.06 -20.95
CA PRO A 165 6.42 6.13 -21.86
C PRO A 165 6.79 4.69 -21.46
N LEU A 166 5.79 3.86 -21.21
CA LEU A 166 5.97 2.43 -20.98
C LEU A 166 5.10 1.61 -21.92
N GLY A 167 5.52 0.37 -22.19
CA GLY A 167 4.77 -0.56 -23.02
C GLY A 167 4.74 -0.18 -24.50
N LYS A 168 3.90 -0.89 -25.27
CA LYS A 168 3.72 -0.70 -26.72
C LYS A 168 2.31 -0.25 -27.08
N ALA A 169 1.33 -0.58 -26.24
CA ALA A 169 -0.06 -0.24 -26.44
C ALA A 169 -0.79 -0.13 -25.09
N TYR A 170 -1.99 0.43 -25.09
CA TYR A 170 -2.90 0.38 -23.95
C TYR A 170 -4.36 0.47 -24.37
N MET A 171 -5.25 -0.10 -23.57
CA MET A 171 -6.69 0.08 -23.73
C MET A 171 -7.15 1.39 -23.08
N ARG A 172 -7.99 2.15 -23.79
CA ARG A 172 -8.67 3.35 -23.29
C ARG A 172 -10.11 3.33 -23.79
N ASN A 173 -11.08 3.36 -22.86
CA ASN A 173 -12.51 3.32 -23.18
C ASN A 173 -12.91 2.13 -24.09
N GLY A 174 -12.27 0.97 -23.89
CA GLY A 174 -12.52 -0.24 -24.71
C GLY A 174 -11.80 -0.26 -26.06
N GLU A 175 -11.05 0.79 -26.42
CA GLU A 175 -10.30 0.86 -27.67
C GLU A 175 -8.80 0.67 -27.44
N LEU A 176 -8.14 -0.02 -28.38
CA LEU A 176 -6.69 -0.21 -28.37
C LEU A 176 -5.99 1.02 -28.94
N VAL A 177 -5.14 1.64 -28.12
CA VAL A 177 -4.24 2.72 -28.54
C VAL A 177 -2.85 2.12 -28.78
N GLN A 178 -2.35 2.20 -30.01
CA GLN A 178 -1.05 1.63 -30.42
C GLN A 178 0.13 2.58 -30.16
N GLU A 179 0.28 3.00 -28.91
CA GLU A 179 1.42 3.80 -28.43
C GLU A 179 1.79 3.43 -26.99
N ALA A 180 2.96 3.86 -26.53
CA ALA A 180 3.34 3.71 -25.13
C ALA A 180 2.42 4.54 -24.21
N MET A 181 1.98 3.96 -23.10
CA MET A 181 1.18 4.68 -22.11
C MET A 181 2.08 5.59 -21.27
N ASP A 182 1.64 6.81 -21.00
CA ASP A 182 2.36 7.76 -20.14
C ASP A 182 2.11 7.46 -18.65
N PHE A 183 3.16 7.06 -17.93
CA PHE A 183 3.17 6.84 -16.49
C PHE A 183 3.69 8.06 -15.71
N GLY A 184 4.01 9.17 -16.37
CA GLY A 184 4.65 10.34 -15.76
C GLY A 184 3.83 10.97 -14.65
N ARG A 185 2.51 10.75 -14.64
CA ARG A 185 1.55 11.29 -13.67
C ARG A 185 0.97 10.22 -12.72
N LYS A 186 1.58 9.03 -12.70
CA LYS A 186 1.19 7.91 -11.84
C LYS A 186 1.95 7.93 -10.51
N ASN A 187 1.36 7.35 -9.47
CA ASN A 187 1.96 7.26 -8.13
C ASN A 187 3.39 6.67 -8.19
N VAL A 188 4.26 7.10 -7.28
CA VAL A 188 5.67 6.69 -7.18
C VAL A 188 5.94 6.19 -5.77
N PHE A 189 6.44 4.96 -5.64
CA PHE A 189 6.87 4.41 -4.35
C PHE A 189 7.88 3.30 -4.59
N SER A 190 9.18 3.64 -4.53
CA SER A 190 10.26 2.72 -4.89
C SER A 190 10.29 1.48 -3.98
N LEU A 191 10.91 0.37 -4.45
CA LEU A 191 10.96 -0.86 -3.65
C LEU A 191 11.78 -0.66 -2.36
N GLY A 192 12.84 0.14 -2.44
CA GLY A 192 13.65 0.51 -1.27
C GLY A 192 12.85 1.33 -0.26
N ASP A 193 12.08 2.31 -0.72
CA ASP A 193 11.22 3.13 0.15
C ASP A 193 10.10 2.29 0.76
N GLN A 194 9.51 1.35 0.02
CA GLN A 194 8.52 0.40 0.54
C GLN A 194 9.07 -0.40 1.73
N GLN A 195 10.28 -0.96 1.60
CA GLN A 195 10.90 -1.73 2.69
C GLN A 195 11.30 -0.84 3.87
N LYS A 196 11.85 0.35 3.62
CA LYS A 196 12.19 1.32 4.67
C LYS A 196 10.95 1.80 5.42
N PHE A 197 9.82 1.99 4.74
CA PHE A 197 8.59 2.46 5.38
C PHE A 197 8.01 1.42 6.34
N ILE A 198 8.04 0.13 5.98
CA ILE A 198 7.62 -0.93 6.91
C ILE A 198 8.61 -1.07 8.08
N GLN A 199 9.92 -0.87 7.87
CA GLN A 199 10.89 -0.78 8.96
C GLN A 199 10.56 0.38 9.90
N LEU A 200 10.25 1.56 9.38
CA LEU A 200 9.85 2.74 10.17
C LEU A 200 8.58 2.50 11.00
N LEU A 201 7.61 1.75 10.44
CA LEU A 201 6.37 1.43 11.13
C LEU A 201 6.55 0.39 12.26
N PHE A 202 7.44 -0.58 12.10
CA PHE A 202 7.63 -1.65 13.08
C PHE A 202 8.79 -1.40 14.06
N TYR A 203 9.84 -0.69 13.65
CA TYR A 203 11.07 -0.45 14.40
C TYR A 203 11.47 1.02 14.30
N PRO A 204 10.67 1.96 14.85
CA PRO A 204 10.94 3.39 14.77
C PRO A 204 12.29 3.79 15.37
N GLN A 205 12.83 3.02 16.32
CA GLN A 205 14.14 3.25 16.93
C GLN A 205 15.32 3.16 15.95
N LEU A 206 15.12 2.59 14.76
CA LEU A 206 16.14 2.59 13.70
C LEU A 206 16.27 3.96 13.01
N PHE A 207 15.37 4.89 13.30
CA PHE A 207 15.28 6.19 12.63
C PHE A 207 15.50 7.31 13.67
N PRO A 208 16.19 8.40 13.29
CA PRO A 208 16.29 9.60 14.11
C PRO A 208 14.89 10.10 14.53
N GLU A 209 14.77 10.65 15.73
CA GLU A 209 13.48 11.08 16.31
C GLU A 209 12.69 12.01 15.38
N GLU A 210 13.38 12.95 14.72
CA GLU A 210 12.81 13.89 13.76
C GLU A 210 12.29 13.23 12.46
N LYS A 211 12.73 12.00 12.18
CA LYS A 211 12.29 11.16 11.05
C LYS A 211 11.30 10.07 11.48
N GLN A 212 10.83 10.07 12.73
CA GLN A 212 9.82 9.12 13.19
C GLN A 212 8.39 9.58 12.87
N LEU A 213 7.48 8.60 12.86
CA LEU A 213 6.05 8.81 12.62
C LEU A 213 5.38 9.40 13.87
N LYS A 214 4.51 10.40 13.68
CA LYS A 214 3.73 11.04 14.76
C LYS A 214 2.38 10.35 15.00
N ILE A 215 2.41 9.04 15.20
CA ILE A 215 1.24 8.22 15.56
C ILE A 215 1.35 7.72 16.98
N THR A 216 0.23 7.49 17.66
CA THR A 216 0.23 6.93 19.02
C THR A 216 0.65 5.46 19.00
N SER A 217 1.02 4.93 20.17
CA SER A 217 1.34 3.51 20.33
C SER A 217 0.15 2.61 19.96
N GLU A 218 -1.06 3.01 20.33
CA GLU A 218 -2.30 2.29 20.05
C GLU A 218 -2.60 2.26 18.54
N GLN A 219 -2.42 3.40 17.86
CA GLN A 219 -2.55 3.49 16.40
C GLN A 219 -1.51 2.63 15.68
N ARG A 220 -0.27 2.60 16.17
CA ARG A 220 0.78 1.74 15.62
C ARG A 220 0.40 0.26 15.77
N VAL A 221 -0.04 -0.17 16.95
CA VAL A 221 -0.52 -1.54 17.18
C VAL A 221 -1.72 -1.86 16.29
N PHE A 222 -2.65 -0.92 16.11
CA PHE A 222 -3.79 -1.06 15.21
C PHE A 222 -3.37 -1.33 13.76
N LEU A 223 -2.46 -0.51 13.21
CA LEU A 223 -1.91 -0.70 11.86
C LEU A 223 -1.24 -2.07 11.72
N GLN A 224 -0.37 -2.43 12.67
CA GLN A 224 0.36 -3.69 12.66
C GLN A 224 -0.58 -4.90 12.77
N LYS A 225 -1.65 -4.81 13.57
CA LYS A 225 -2.68 -5.83 13.70
C LYS A 225 -3.28 -6.15 12.32
N TYR A 226 -3.84 -5.16 11.64
CA TYR A 226 -4.52 -5.40 10.36
C TYR A 226 -3.56 -5.74 9.21
N MET A 227 -2.34 -5.22 9.21
CA MET A 227 -1.31 -5.64 8.24
C MET A 227 -0.97 -7.13 8.35
N GLY A 228 -0.96 -7.67 9.58
CA GLY A 228 -0.61 -9.07 9.85
C GLY A 228 -1.80 -10.03 9.85
N MET A 229 -3.01 -9.53 10.05
CA MET A 229 -4.22 -10.34 10.22
C MET A 229 -4.51 -11.21 8.99
N TYR A 230 -4.90 -12.45 9.26
CA TYR A 230 -5.50 -13.35 8.28
C TYR A 230 -7.02 -13.18 8.30
N LEU A 231 -7.66 -13.34 7.15
CA LEU A 231 -9.11 -13.10 7.03
C LEU A 231 -9.94 -14.06 7.89
N SER A 232 -9.48 -15.30 8.13
CA SER A 232 -10.14 -16.20 9.08
C SER A 232 -10.08 -15.76 10.54
N GLU A 233 -9.32 -14.71 10.87
CA GLU A 233 -9.23 -14.12 12.22
C GLU A 233 -10.15 -12.90 12.39
N THR A 234 -10.88 -12.48 11.35
CA THR A 234 -11.82 -11.37 11.46
C THR A 234 -13.07 -11.80 12.20
N GLU A 235 -13.53 -10.98 13.14
CA GLU A 235 -14.80 -11.16 13.82
C GLU A 235 -15.94 -10.93 12.80
N ASP A 236 -17.01 -11.72 12.88
CA ASP A 236 -18.28 -11.52 12.16
C ASP A 236 -18.36 -11.85 10.65
N GLY A 237 -17.34 -12.48 10.06
CA GLY A 237 -17.42 -13.03 8.70
C GLY A 237 -17.60 -12.00 7.58
N HIS A 238 -17.33 -10.72 7.86
CA HIS A 238 -17.46 -9.61 6.90
C HIS A 238 -16.69 -9.83 5.59
N TYR A 239 -15.67 -10.68 5.60
CA TYR A 239 -14.79 -10.95 4.46
C TYR A 239 -14.79 -12.42 4.02
N ASP A 240 -15.85 -13.18 4.33
CA ASP A 240 -15.96 -14.64 4.11
C ASP A 240 -15.84 -15.11 2.64
N LYS A 241 -15.93 -14.18 1.68
CA LYS A 241 -15.72 -14.50 0.25
C LYS A 241 -14.25 -14.71 -0.09
N GLU A 242 -13.35 -14.20 0.74
CA GLU A 242 -11.91 -14.23 0.56
C GLU A 242 -11.26 -15.28 1.48
N TRP A 243 -9.97 -15.53 1.30
CA TRP A 243 -9.21 -16.53 2.07
C TRP A 243 -7.94 -15.92 2.67
N ASP A 244 -7.37 -16.57 3.69
CA ASP A 244 -6.23 -16.04 4.47
C ASP A 244 -5.07 -15.51 3.62
N ALA A 245 -4.77 -16.23 2.55
CA ALA A 245 -3.66 -15.92 1.67
C ALA A 245 -4.00 -14.97 0.52
N TYR A 246 -5.26 -14.51 0.37
CA TYR A 246 -5.69 -13.61 -0.71
C TYR A 246 -4.71 -12.43 -0.90
N GLY A 247 -4.36 -11.75 0.21
CA GLY A 247 -3.41 -10.64 0.24
C GLY A 247 -1.96 -11.02 0.60
N LYS A 248 -1.60 -12.31 0.57
CA LYS A 248 -0.30 -12.82 1.03
C LYS A 248 0.40 -13.56 -0.10
N TYR A 249 1.25 -12.87 -0.87
CA TYR A 249 1.90 -13.47 -2.04
C TYR A 249 3.17 -14.23 -1.65
N PHE A 250 3.99 -13.67 -0.76
CA PHE A 250 5.12 -14.44 -0.23
C PHE A 250 4.62 -15.69 0.48
N ILE A 251 5.31 -16.81 0.23
CA ILE A 251 5.06 -18.14 0.81
C ILE A 251 3.79 -18.82 0.27
N TYR A 252 2.67 -18.11 0.14
CA TYR A 252 1.40 -18.70 -0.26
C TYR A 252 1.02 -18.48 -1.73
N GLY A 253 1.56 -17.45 -2.39
CA GLY A 253 1.23 -17.14 -3.79
C GLY A 253 -0.27 -16.96 -4.00
N ALA A 254 -0.95 -16.26 -3.09
CA ALA A 254 -2.40 -16.06 -3.15
C ALA A 254 -3.25 -17.34 -3.22
N GLN A 255 -2.71 -18.52 -2.90
CA GLN A 255 -3.45 -19.78 -3.03
C GLN A 255 -4.60 -19.89 -2.03
N LYS A 256 -5.73 -20.46 -2.46
CA LYS A 256 -6.86 -20.76 -1.57
C LYS A 256 -6.45 -21.75 -0.48
N GLY A 257 -6.90 -21.51 0.74
CA GLY A 257 -6.62 -22.36 1.90
C GLY A 257 -6.41 -21.54 3.17
N LYS A 258 -6.16 -22.25 4.27
CA LYS A 258 -5.80 -21.64 5.56
C LYS A 258 -4.31 -21.37 5.62
N ALA A 259 -3.92 -20.24 6.17
CA ALA A 259 -2.52 -19.92 6.43
C ALA A 259 -2.00 -20.70 7.66
N ASP A 260 -0.68 -20.92 7.71
CA ASP A 260 -0.01 -21.41 8.92
C ASP A 260 -0.09 -20.36 10.02
N LYS A 261 -0.75 -20.73 11.14
CA LYS A 261 -0.93 -19.86 12.31
C LYS A 261 0.39 -19.45 12.98
N ASN A 262 1.46 -20.21 12.79
CA ASN A 262 2.78 -19.91 13.36
C ASN A 262 3.57 -18.91 12.52
N LEU A 263 3.12 -18.65 11.30
CA LEU A 263 3.72 -17.66 10.42
C LEU A 263 2.88 -16.39 10.48
N ARG A 264 3.54 -15.24 10.56
CA ARG A 264 2.88 -13.95 10.44
C ARG A 264 3.54 -13.13 9.34
N ILE A 265 2.73 -12.69 8.37
CA ILE A 265 3.18 -11.88 7.25
C ILE A 265 2.50 -10.53 7.35
N TYR A 266 3.23 -9.53 7.81
CA TYR A 266 2.79 -8.13 7.84
C TYR A 266 3.17 -7.49 6.52
N ASN A 267 2.22 -7.30 5.61
CA ASN A 267 2.56 -6.85 4.27
C ASN A 267 1.56 -5.86 3.68
N LYS A 268 1.98 -5.27 2.56
CA LYS A 268 1.05 -4.69 1.60
C LYS A 268 1.44 -5.14 0.20
N ILE A 269 0.51 -5.83 -0.45
CA ILE A 269 0.61 -6.24 -1.85
C ILE A 269 0.17 -5.13 -2.81
N GLY A 270 0.65 -5.23 -4.06
CA GLY A 270 0.21 -4.43 -5.19
C GLY A 270 0.17 -5.25 -6.48
N GLY A 271 -0.86 -5.03 -7.30
CA GLY A 271 -1.00 -5.63 -8.62
C GLY A 271 -1.70 -4.65 -9.55
N ALA A 272 -1.08 -4.27 -10.67
CA ALA A 272 -1.69 -3.50 -11.75
C ALA A 272 -0.74 -3.43 -12.95
N TYR A 273 -1.27 -3.38 -14.17
CA TYR A 273 -0.49 -3.16 -15.39
C TYR A 273 0.59 -4.24 -15.63
N GLY A 274 0.47 -5.42 -15.04
CA GLY A 274 1.49 -6.48 -15.04
C GLY A 274 2.58 -6.29 -13.99
N PHE A 275 2.61 -5.18 -13.23
CA PHE A 275 3.45 -5.07 -12.04
C PHE A 275 2.80 -5.83 -10.89
N LEU A 276 3.53 -6.78 -10.32
CA LEU A 276 3.12 -7.52 -9.13
C LEU A 276 4.17 -7.32 -8.04
N ILE A 277 3.72 -6.89 -6.86
CA ILE A 277 4.55 -6.46 -5.74
C ILE A 277 4.05 -7.09 -4.44
N ASP A 278 4.98 -7.52 -3.59
CA ASP A 278 4.74 -7.79 -2.18
C ASP A 278 5.88 -7.17 -1.35
N ASN A 279 5.53 -6.51 -0.25
CA ASN A 279 6.44 -5.82 0.67
C ASN A 279 6.05 -6.20 2.10
N ALA A 280 6.91 -6.97 2.77
CA ALA A 280 6.55 -7.68 3.99
C ALA A 280 7.64 -7.64 5.06
N LEU A 281 7.19 -7.65 6.33
CA LEU A 281 7.90 -8.21 7.47
C LEU A 281 7.31 -9.60 7.73
N ILE A 282 8.15 -10.62 7.73
CA ILE A 282 7.74 -12.01 7.95
C ILE A 282 8.32 -12.47 9.29
N ARG A 283 7.46 -13.01 10.15
CA ARG A 283 7.83 -13.59 11.46
C ARG A 283 7.41 -15.05 11.50
N ASP A 284 8.37 -15.94 11.76
CA ASP A 284 8.16 -17.34 12.08
C ASP A 284 8.24 -17.53 13.59
N GLN A 285 7.10 -17.83 14.20
CA GLN A 285 6.99 -18.03 15.64
C GLN A 285 7.65 -19.34 16.11
N VAL A 286 7.78 -20.35 15.24
CA VAL A 286 8.41 -21.62 15.60
C VAL A 286 9.92 -21.45 15.79
N SER A 287 10.57 -20.79 14.84
CA SER A 287 12.01 -20.53 14.93
C SER A 287 12.38 -19.24 15.65
N GLY A 288 11.39 -18.38 15.96
CA GLY A 288 11.59 -17.03 16.48
C GLY A 288 12.32 -16.11 15.49
N LYS A 289 12.26 -16.40 14.19
CA LYS A 289 12.98 -15.64 13.16
C LYS A 289 12.08 -14.62 12.52
N GLU A 290 12.69 -13.49 12.17
CA GLU A 290 12.03 -12.45 11.43
C GLU A 290 12.96 -11.76 10.45
N PHE A 291 12.40 -11.35 9.32
CA PHE A 291 13.10 -10.67 8.25
C PHE A 291 12.14 -9.86 7.39
N PHE A 292 12.68 -8.85 6.72
CA PHE A 292 11.95 -8.08 5.71
C PHE A 292 12.21 -8.68 4.33
N LEU A 293 11.17 -8.77 3.52
CA LEU A 293 11.25 -9.20 2.14
C LEU A 293 10.35 -8.33 1.28
N SER A 294 10.91 -7.77 0.22
CA SER A 294 10.21 -6.92 -0.71
C SER A 294 10.62 -7.31 -2.12
N ALA A 295 9.67 -7.51 -3.01
CA ALA A 295 9.98 -7.88 -4.39
C ALA A 295 8.95 -7.32 -5.36
N ILE A 296 9.42 -7.01 -6.57
CA ILE A 296 8.58 -6.68 -7.72
C ILE A 296 8.94 -7.60 -8.88
N ILE A 297 7.93 -8.01 -9.62
CA ILE A 297 8.08 -8.59 -10.96
C ILE A 297 7.18 -7.85 -11.93
N PHE A 298 7.55 -7.91 -13.20
CA PHE A 298 6.75 -7.35 -14.28
C PHE A 298 6.40 -8.49 -15.23
N VAL A 299 5.12 -8.85 -15.28
CA VAL A 299 4.52 -9.93 -16.08
C VAL A 299 3.47 -9.31 -16.99
N ASN A 300 3.96 -8.82 -18.12
CA ASN A 300 3.16 -8.24 -19.19
C ASN A 300 3.89 -8.51 -20.51
N LYS A 301 3.79 -9.75 -21.00
CA LYS A 301 4.55 -10.19 -22.17
C LYS A 301 4.16 -9.45 -23.45
N ASN A 302 2.86 -9.16 -23.62
CA ASN A 302 2.35 -8.47 -24.80
C ASN A 302 2.65 -6.96 -24.79
N GLN A 303 3.08 -6.41 -23.65
CA GLN A 303 3.36 -4.99 -23.42
C GLN A 303 2.17 -4.08 -23.69
N THR A 304 0.96 -4.60 -23.47
CA THR A 304 -0.29 -3.86 -23.55
C THR A 304 -0.79 -3.60 -22.14
N PHE A 305 -1.19 -2.36 -21.86
CA PHE A 305 -1.74 -2.00 -20.55
C PHE A 305 -3.27 -1.90 -20.61
N ASN A 306 -3.93 -2.15 -19.48
CA ASN A 306 -5.40 -2.15 -19.34
C ASN A 306 -6.16 -3.19 -20.21
N ASP A 307 -5.48 -4.23 -20.69
CA ASP A 307 -6.13 -5.34 -21.43
C ASP A 307 -6.42 -6.56 -20.54
N ASP A 308 -6.13 -6.43 -19.24
CA ASP A 308 -6.26 -7.47 -18.21
C ASP A 308 -5.59 -8.81 -18.54
N THR A 309 -4.59 -8.78 -19.44
CA THR A 309 -3.86 -9.96 -19.88
C THR A 309 -2.45 -9.93 -19.29
N TYR A 310 -2.32 -10.44 -18.05
CA TYR A 310 -1.06 -10.48 -17.31
C TYR A 310 -0.77 -11.88 -16.80
N GLU A 311 0.49 -12.32 -16.82
CA GLU A 311 0.88 -13.68 -16.40
C GLU A 311 1.00 -13.82 -14.86
N TYR A 312 0.04 -13.26 -14.10
CA TYR A 312 0.03 -13.32 -12.64
C TYR A 312 -0.11 -14.75 -12.12
N ASP A 313 -1.07 -15.53 -12.62
CA ASP A 313 -1.31 -16.89 -12.13
C ASP A 313 -0.22 -17.88 -12.54
N GLU A 314 0.27 -17.77 -13.77
CA GLU A 314 1.24 -18.71 -14.33
C GLU A 314 2.68 -18.44 -13.88
N ILE A 315 3.04 -17.17 -13.69
CA ILE A 315 4.41 -16.76 -13.37
C ILE A 315 4.47 -16.04 -12.04
N GLY A 316 3.57 -15.08 -11.82
CA GLY A 316 3.73 -14.13 -10.74
C GLY A 316 3.54 -14.68 -9.34
N TYR A 317 2.35 -15.20 -9.04
CA TYR A 317 2.06 -15.81 -7.75
C TYR A 317 2.97 -17.01 -7.43
N PRO A 318 3.27 -17.92 -8.38
CA PRO A 318 4.25 -18.99 -8.15
C PRO A 318 5.65 -18.47 -7.80
N PHE A 319 6.10 -17.39 -8.44
CA PHE A 319 7.39 -16.76 -8.12
C PHE A 319 7.42 -16.26 -6.67
N PHE A 320 6.40 -15.51 -6.23
CA PHE A 320 6.35 -14.98 -4.87
C PHE A 320 6.25 -16.10 -3.81
N ALA A 321 5.47 -17.15 -4.07
CA ALA A 321 5.39 -18.31 -3.20
C ALA A 321 6.76 -18.98 -3.04
N ALA A 322 7.44 -19.27 -4.15
CA ALA A 322 8.75 -19.90 -4.15
C ALA A 322 9.82 -19.03 -3.48
N LEU A 323 9.88 -17.74 -3.81
CA LEU A 323 10.82 -16.79 -3.23
C LEU A 323 10.65 -16.70 -1.71
N GLY A 324 9.42 -16.52 -1.23
CA GLY A 324 9.13 -16.42 0.20
C GLY A 324 9.55 -17.67 0.97
N LYS A 325 9.24 -18.88 0.44
CA LYS A 325 9.66 -20.15 1.05
C LYS A 325 11.18 -20.27 1.13
N ARG A 326 11.90 -19.92 0.05
CA ARG A 326 13.37 -19.99 0.01
C ARG A 326 14.02 -19.00 0.97
N CYS A 327 13.51 -17.78 1.08
CA CYS A 327 14.00 -16.79 2.03
C CYS A 327 13.75 -17.23 3.48
N LEU A 328 12.58 -17.82 3.78
CA LEU A 328 12.28 -18.37 5.10
C LEU A 328 13.25 -19.51 5.46
N GLU A 329 13.42 -20.49 4.57
CA GLU A 329 14.38 -21.60 4.76
C GLU A 329 15.81 -21.08 4.97
N TRP A 330 16.22 -20.04 4.24
CA TRP A 330 17.54 -19.45 4.36
C TRP A 330 17.74 -18.77 5.73
N SER A 331 16.74 -18.00 6.18
CA SER A 331 16.78 -17.31 7.48
C SER A 331 16.84 -18.30 8.64
N GLN A 332 16.10 -19.41 8.55
CA GLN A 332 16.13 -20.50 9.54
C GLN A 332 17.49 -21.21 9.60
N ARG A 333 18.21 -21.36 8.48
CA ARG A 333 19.49 -22.10 8.42
C ARG A 333 20.67 -21.38 9.06
N LYS A 334 20.72 -20.04 9.04
CA LYS A 334 21.83 -19.26 9.63
C LYS A 334 21.97 -19.38 11.15
N SER A 335 21.12 -20.18 11.78
CA SER A 335 21.10 -20.40 13.24
C SER A 335 21.63 -21.77 13.65
N LYS A 336 22.17 -22.54 12.71
CA LYS A 336 23.06 -23.67 12.96
C LYS A 336 24.47 -23.27 12.59
#